data_AF-A0AAV9QUF5-F1
#
_entry.id   AF-A0AAV9QUF5-F1
#
_cell.length_a   1.000
_cell.length_b   1.000
_cell.length_c   1.000
_cell.angle_alpha   90.00
_cell.angle_beta   90.00
_cell.angle_gamma   90.00
#
_symmetry.space_group_name_H-M   'P 1'
#
loop_
_entity.id
_entity.type
_entity.pdbx_description
1 polymer ?
#
loop_
_entity_poly.entity_id
_entity_poly.type
_entity_poly.pdbx_seq_one_letter_code
_entity_poly.pdbx_strand_id
1 'polypeptide(L)'
;MKFKAVTFIDSSFFNCYFEDVSSVGSSFKNCTFMDSFFYNTDIDNAKLTNSRMINSSFHHNKTGCQMTFDDDYSAYWVYFVNFLGTLAVLPGNIVSALLMDKIGRLSMLGGSMVLSGISCFFLWFGTSESMMIFMLCLYNGLSISAWNSLDVVTTELYPTDRRGTGFGFCNAICKLAAVLGNLIFGSLVGITKAIPILLASSVLVGGGLVGLRLPDTRSNVLM
;
A
#
# COMPACT_ATOMS: atom_id res chain seq x y z
N MET A 1 -25.47 10.52 14.32
CA MET A 1 -25.02 9.20 14.86
C MET A 1 -24.43 8.38 13.71
N LYS A 2 -23.36 7.60 13.88
CA LYS A 2 -22.75 6.82 12.78
C LYS A 2 -22.75 5.32 13.08
N PHE A 3 -23.46 4.54 12.26
CA PHE A 3 -23.40 3.08 12.26
C PHE A 3 -22.44 2.63 11.16
N LYS A 4 -21.36 1.93 11.53
CA LYS A 4 -20.34 1.42 10.60
C LYS A 4 -20.29 -0.10 10.66
N ALA A 5 -20.59 -0.75 9.54
CA ALA A 5 -20.57 -2.21 9.41
C ALA A 5 -21.43 -2.96 10.46
N VAL A 6 -22.56 -2.38 10.89
CA VAL A 6 -23.45 -3.00 11.88
C VAL A 6 -24.66 -3.62 11.17
N THR A 7 -24.96 -4.89 11.48
CA THR A 7 -26.18 -5.53 10.99
C THR A 7 -27.17 -5.70 12.15
N PHE A 8 -28.30 -5.03 12.07
CA PHE A 8 -29.42 -5.23 13.01
C PHE A 8 -30.30 -6.35 12.46
N ILE A 9 -30.61 -7.34 13.29
CA ILE A 9 -31.40 -8.52 12.91
C ILE A 9 -32.53 -8.67 13.94
N ASP A 10 -33.75 -8.93 13.47
CA ASP A 10 -34.93 -9.21 14.32
C ASP A 10 -35.16 -8.15 15.41
N SER A 11 -34.82 -6.90 15.11
CA SER A 11 -34.83 -5.80 16.09
C SER A 11 -36.04 -4.89 15.89
N SER A 12 -36.68 -4.51 16.99
CA SER A 12 -37.85 -3.63 17.00
C SER A 12 -37.51 -2.26 17.57
N PHE A 13 -37.78 -1.20 16.80
CA PHE A 13 -37.58 0.19 17.19
C PHE A 13 -38.96 0.86 17.39
N PHE A 14 -39.22 1.40 18.58
CA PHE A 14 -40.48 2.04 18.94
C PHE A 14 -40.22 3.50 19.32
N ASN A 15 -40.99 4.43 18.75
CA ASN A 15 -40.94 5.87 19.07
C ASN A 15 -39.51 6.46 19.02
N CYS A 16 -38.75 6.10 17.97
CA CYS A 16 -37.36 6.49 17.82
C CYS A 16 -37.21 7.69 16.87
N TYR A 17 -36.39 8.67 17.24
CA TYR A 17 -36.06 9.82 16.41
C TYR A 17 -34.62 9.71 15.89
N PHE A 18 -34.47 9.47 14.59
CA PHE A 18 -33.19 9.31 13.91
C PHE A 18 -32.85 10.60 13.16
N GLU A 19 -31.96 11.42 13.73
CA GLU A 19 -31.46 12.66 13.14
C GLU A 19 -29.98 12.54 12.77
N ASP A 20 -29.63 12.97 11.55
CA ASP A 20 -28.25 12.98 11.04
C ASP A 20 -27.54 11.62 11.24
N VAL A 21 -28.25 10.55 10.87
CA VAL A 21 -27.76 9.17 10.98
C VAL A 21 -27.14 8.73 9.67
N SER A 22 -25.86 8.34 9.70
CA SER A 22 -25.20 7.65 8.60
C SER A 22 -24.98 6.17 8.92
N SER A 23 -25.37 5.28 8.01
CA SER A 23 -25.42 3.84 8.17
C SER A 23 -24.57 3.18 7.07
N VAL A 24 -23.25 3.41 7.12
CA VAL A 24 -22.32 2.95 6.09
C VAL A 24 -21.99 1.48 6.30
N GLY A 25 -22.19 0.66 5.26
CA GLY A 25 -22.02 -0.79 5.32
C GLY A 25 -22.94 -1.50 6.33
N SER A 26 -23.95 -0.80 6.84
CA SER A 26 -24.87 -1.29 7.87
C SER A 26 -26.20 -1.71 7.23
N SER A 27 -26.86 -2.74 7.77
CA SER A 27 -28.10 -3.29 7.21
C SER A 27 -29.08 -3.68 8.30
N PHE A 28 -30.38 -3.51 8.02
CA PHE A 28 -31.45 -3.88 8.93
C PHE A 28 -32.23 -5.04 8.29
N LYS A 29 -32.23 -6.21 8.94
CA LYS A 29 -32.84 -7.44 8.45
C LYS A 29 -33.96 -7.88 9.39
N ASN A 30 -35.16 -8.01 8.84
CA ASN A 30 -36.36 -8.40 9.60
C ASN A 30 -36.64 -7.49 10.81
N CYS A 31 -36.36 -6.19 10.68
CA CYS A 31 -36.58 -5.22 11.75
C CYS A 31 -37.98 -4.59 11.65
N THR A 32 -38.54 -4.15 12.78
CA THR A 32 -39.82 -3.43 12.80
C THR A 32 -39.66 -2.04 13.38
N PHE A 33 -40.01 -1.00 12.63
CA PHE A 33 -40.02 0.38 13.12
C PHE A 33 -41.47 0.83 13.31
N MET A 34 -41.81 1.27 14.52
CA MET A 34 -43.12 1.82 14.87
C MET A 34 -42.95 3.25 15.39
N ASP A 35 -43.79 4.17 14.91
CA ASP A 35 -43.80 5.59 15.30
C ASP A 35 -42.40 6.25 15.25
N SER A 36 -41.58 5.87 14.26
CA SER A 36 -40.20 6.32 14.15
C SER A 36 -40.06 7.46 13.12
N PHE A 37 -39.28 8.48 13.45
CA PHE A 37 -39.06 9.64 12.59
C PHE A 37 -37.62 9.66 12.08
N PHE A 38 -37.45 9.83 10.77
CA PHE A 38 -36.13 9.87 10.13
C PHE A 38 -35.90 11.23 9.49
N TYR A 39 -34.90 11.97 9.99
CA TYR A 39 -34.53 13.30 9.49
C TYR A 39 -33.07 13.32 9.02
N ASN A 40 -32.83 13.69 7.75
CA ASN A 40 -31.49 13.78 7.16
C ASN A 40 -30.63 12.50 7.32
N THR A 41 -31.26 11.34 7.21
CA THR A 41 -30.60 10.03 7.32
C THR A 41 -30.18 9.50 5.94
N ASP A 42 -29.46 8.38 5.90
CA ASP A 42 -29.09 7.63 4.69
C ASP A 42 -29.72 6.22 4.65
N ILE A 43 -30.78 6.03 5.44
CA ILE A 43 -31.49 4.76 5.58
C ILE A 43 -32.58 4.72 4.51
N ASP A 44 -32.33 3.95 3.46
CA ASP A 44 -33.25 3.76 2.35
C ASP A 44 -33.75 2.31 2.28
N ASN A 45 -34.77 2.05 1.48
CA ASN A 45 -35.39 0.73 1.29
C ASN A 45 -34.38 -0.36 0.91
N ALA A 46 -33.28 0.00 0.23
CA ALA A 46 -32.20 -0.92 -0.10
C ALA A 46 -31.46 -1.49 1.13
N LYS A 47 -31.39 -0.74 2.24
CA LYS A 47 -30.74 -1.17 3.48
C LYS A 47 -31.71 -1.87 4.45
N LEU A 48 -33.01 -1.81 4.18
CA LEU A 48 -34.10 -2.39 4.97
C LEU A 48 -34.59 -3.69 4.33
N THR A 49 -33.93 -4.82 4.61
CA THR A 49 -34.34 -6.13 4.06
C THR A 49 -35.43 -6.76 4.93
N ASN A 50 -36.59 -7.08 4.35
CA ASN A 50 -37.74 -7.70 5.04
C ASN A 50 -38.20 -6.95 6.31
N SER A 51 -37.96 -5.63 6.37
CA SER A 51 -38.29 -4.82 7.55
C SER A 51 -39.65 -4.14 7.38
N ARG A 52 -40.42 -3.99 8.46
CA ARG A 52 -41.74 -3.36 8.45
C ARG A 52 -41.69 -1.96 9.05
N MET A 53 -42.24 -0.97 8.34
CA MET A 53 -42.39 0.41 8.81
C MET A 53 -43.87 0.68 9.12
N ILE A 54 -44.19 1.07 10.35
CA ILE A 54 -45.55 1.38 10.81
C ILE A 54 -45.55 2.82 11.33
N ASN A 55 -46.43 3.65 10.78
CA ASN A 55 -46.60 5.07 11.16
C ASN A 55 -45.27 5.86 11.26
N SER A 56 -44.32 5.57 10.36
CA SER A 56 -42.98 6.15 10.38
C SER A 56 -42.81 7.09 9.18
N SER A 57 -42.19 8.26 9.39
CA SER A 57 -42.02 9.29 8.37
C SER A 57 -40.55 9.57 8.06
N PHE A 58 -40.29 9.91 6.80
CA PHE A 58 -38.96 10.23 6.30
C PHE A 58 -38.94 11.65 5.76
N HIS A 59 -38.04 12.49 6.29
CA HIS A 59 -37.88 13.88 5.89
C HIS A 59 -36.42 14.15 5.51
N HIS A 60 -36.20 14.77 4.34
CA HIS A 60 -34.87 15.09 3.80
C HIS A 60 -33.91 13.88 3.73
N ASN A 61 -34.43 12.69 3.39
CA ASN A 61 -33.61 11.49 3.33
C ASN A 61 -32.62 11.53 2.16
N LYS A 62 -31.37 11.15 2.41
CA LYS A 62 -30.31 11.07 1.41
C LYS A 62 -30.42 9.74 0.67
N THR A 63 -31.29 9.68 -0.34
CA THR A 63 -31.49 8.48 -1.16
C THR A 63 -30.41 8.35 -2.25
N GLY A 64 -29.93 7.13 -2.48
CA GLY A 64 -28.89 6.81 -3.48
C GLY A 64 -27.51 6.51 -2.89
N CYS A 65 -26.58 6.06 -3.75
CA CYS A 65 -25.18 5.86 -3.37
C CYS A 65 -24.52 7.22 -3.15
N GLN A 66 -24.64 7.77 -1.94
CA GLN A 66 -23.80 8.87 -1.54
C GLN A 66 -22.39 8.33 -1.34
N MET A 67 -21.45 8.79 -2.16
CA MET A 67 -20.03 8.67 -1.83
C MET A 67 -19.77 9.54 -0.61
N THR A 68 -20.01 8.97 0.57
CA THR A 68 -19.72 9.63 1.84
C THR A 68 -18.21 9.65 2.03
N PHE A 69 -17.61 10.83 1.85
CA PHE A 69 -16.20 11.10 2.12
C PHE A 69 -15.82 10.94 3.61
N ASP A 70 -16.76 10.54 4.47
CA ASP A 70 -16.53 10.28 5.89
C ASP A 70 -15.81 8.94 6.14
N ASP A 71 -15.83 8.00 5.19
CA ASP A 71 -14.92 6.84 5.19
C ASP A 71 -13.52 7.20 4.64
N ASP A 72 -13.32 8.43 4.15
CA ASP A 72 -12.06 8.85 3.52
C ASP A 72 -10.97 9.22 4.50
N TYR A 73 -11.19 9.35 5.82
CA TYR A 73 -10.04 9.62 6.70
C TYR A 73 -8.96 8.53 6.56
N SER A 74 -9.38 7.26 6.45
CA SER A 74 -8.47 6.15 6.19
C SER A 74 -7.98 6.10 4.73
N ALA A 75 -8.84 6.40 3.75
CA ALA A 75 -8.46 6.37 2.33
C ALA A 75 -7.48 7.50 1.99
N TYR A 76 -7.79 8.74 2.39
CA TYR A 76 -6.92 9.91 2.32
C TYR A 76 -5.56 9.63 2.94
N TRP A 77 -5.52 9.01 4.13
CA TRP A 77 -4.24 8.68 4.77
C TRP A 77 -3.41 7.72 3.94
N VAL A 78 -4.02 6.67 3.38
CA VAL A 78 -3.31 5.72 2.51
C VAL A 78 -2.76 6.42 1.26
N TYR A 79 -3.55 7.29 0.63
CA TYR A 79 -3.08 8.07 -0.52
C TYR A 79 -1.98 9.05 -0.16
N PHE A 80 -2.09 9.72 0.99
CA PHE A 80 -1.09 10.68 1.45
C PHE A 80 0.24 9.98 1.81
N VAL A 81 0.20 8.84 2.50
CA VAL A 81 1.40 8.03 2.78
C VAL A 81 2.06 7.56 1.47
N ASN A 82 1.26 7.13 0.49
CA ASN A 82 1.78 6.74 -0.83
C ASN A 82 2.38 7.94 -1.58
N PHE A 83 1.73 9.10 -1.51
CA PHE A 83 2.25 10.34 -2.07
C PHE A 83 3.60 10.72 -1.46
N LEU A 84 3.74 10.67 -0.12
CA LEU A 84 5.01 10.91 0.55
C LEU A 84 6.08 9.90 0.16
N GLY A 85 5.72 8.61 0.08
CA GLY A 85 6.64 7.56 -0.38
C GLY A 85 7.14 7.82 -1.80
N THR A 86 6.25 8.22 -2.71
CA THR A 86 6.59 8.55 -4.10
C THR A 86 7.40 9.85 -4.18
N LEU A 87 7.10 10.84 -3.34
CA LEU A 87 7.86 12.09 -3.26
C LEU A 87 9.32 11.82 -2.85
N ALA A 88 9.55 10.83 -1.98
CA ALA A 88 10.89 10.40 -1.56
C ALA A 88 11.71 9.69 -2.67
N VAL A 89 11.06 9.24 -3.75
CA VAL A 89 11.73 8.67 -4.92
C VAL A 89 12.51 9.73 -5.69
N LEU A 90 11.99 10.97 -5.77
CA LEU A 90 12.67 12.08 -6.46
C LEU A 90 14.07 12.40 -5.91
N PRO A 91 14.26 12.64 -4.59
CA PRO A 91 15.58 12.84 -4.04
C PRO A 91 16.43 11.56 -4.16
N GLY A 92 15.83 10.37 -4.03
CA GLY A 92 16.52 9.10 -4.27
C GLY A 92 17.15 9.02 -5.66
N ASN A 93 16.42 9.45 -6.71
CA ASN A 93 16.93 9.52 -8.08
C ASN A 93 18.09 10.52 -8.23
N ILE A 94 17.98 11.72 -7.66
CA ILE A 94 19.03 12.75 -7.73
C ILE A 94 20.31 12.26 -7.02
N VAL A 95 20.15 11.72 -5.82
CA VAL A 95 21.24 11.09 -5.05
C VAL A 95 21.85 9.95 -5.87
N SER A 96 21.00 9.14 -6.53
CA SER A 96 21.49 8.04 -7.35
C SER A 96 22.37 8.51 -8.51
N ALA A 97 21.96 9.55 -9.23
CA ALA A 97 22.74 10.10 -10.34
C ALA A 97 24.08 10.69 -9.87
N LEU A 98 24.09 11.43 -8.75
CA LEU A 98 25.31 12.10 -8.27
C LEU A 98 26.33 11.15 -7.65
N LEU A 99 25.87 10.14 -6.90
CA LEU A 99 26.77 9.24 -6.17
C LEU A 99 27.26 8.06 -7.02
N MET A 100 26.53 7.70 -8.07
CA MET A 100 26.90 6.59 -8.95
C MET A 100 28.23 6.84 -9.67
N ASP A 101 28.50 8.09 -10.06
CA ASP A 101 29.76 8.48 -10.69
C ASP A 101 30.94 8.50 -9.71
N LYS A 102 30.67 8.66 -8.41
CA LYS A 102 31.71 8.89 -7.39
C LYS A 102 32.07 7.64 -6.58
N ILE A 103 31.08 6.81 -6.22
CA ILE A 103 31.23 5.65 -5.33
C ILE A 103 31.37 4.33 -6.11
N GLY A 104 31.04 4.34 -7.41
CA GLY A 104 31.05 3.16 -8.26
C GLY A 104 29.71 2.42 -8.26
N ARG A 105 29.31 1.92 -9.43
CA ARG A 105 27.94 1.43 -9.69
C ARG A 105 27.57 0.21 -8.84
N LEU A 106 28.51 -0.70 -8.63
CA LEU A 106 28.34 -1.95 -7.88
C LEU A 106 28.25 -1.74 -6.36
N SER A 107 29.15 -0.91 -5.82
CA SER A 107 29.11 -0.51 -4.40
C SER A 107 27.82 0.24 -4.08
N MET A 108 27.35 1.07 -5.01
CA MET A 108 26.09 1.78 -4.90
C MET A 108 24.88 0.84 -4.89
N LEU A 109 24.82 -0.12 -5.83
CA LEU A 109 23.78 -1.15 -5.89
C LEU A 109 23.69 -1.93 -4.57
N GLY A 110 24.80 -2.50 -4.14
CA GLY A 110 24.84 -3.32 -2.93
C GLY A 110 24.60 -2.53 -1.65
N GLY A 111 25.22 -1.35 -1.52
CA GLY A 111 25.07 -0.48 -0.35
C GLY A 111 23.63 0.03 -0.19
N SER A 112 22.99 0.44 -1.28
CA SER A 112 21.59 0.91 -1.25
C SER A 112 20.60 -0.22 -0.95
N MET A 113 20.82 -1.43 -1.47
CA MET A 113 20.00 -2.62 -1.16
C MET A 113 20.13 -3.07 0.30
N VAL A 114 21.34 -3.07 0.85
CA VAL A 114 21.55 -3.41 2.27
C VAL A 114 20.90 -2.36 3.16
N LEU A 115 21.10 -1.08 2.86
CA LEU A 115 20.53 0.00 3.64
C LEU A 115 18.99 0.04 3.56
N SER A 116 18.40 -0.24 2.39
CA SER A 116 16.94 -0.38 2.26
C SER A 116 16.40 -1.59 3.04
N GLY A 117 17.12 -2.71 3.04
CA GLY A 117 16.79 -3.88 3.86
C GLY A 117 16.81 -3.58 5.37
N ILE A 118 17.79 -2.81 5.84
CA ILE A 118 17.86 -2.34 7.24
C ILE A 118 16.67 -1.44 7.55
N SER A 119 16.34 -0.47 6.70
CA SER A 119 15.18 0.41 6.90
C SER A 119 13.86 -0.37 6.92
N CYS A 120 13.74 -1.40 6.07
CA CYS A 120 12.58 -2.31 6.06
C CYS A 120 12.47 -3.07 7.39
N PHE A 121 13.59 -3.56 7.95
CA PHE A 121 13.60 -4.20 9.26
C PHE A 121 13.14 -3.25 10.38
N PHE A 122 13.55 -1.98 10.35
CA PHE A 122 13.11 -0.98 11.33
C PHE A 122 11.61 -0.64 11.25
N LEU A 123 10.93 -0.91 10.12
CA LEU A 123 9.46 -0.76 10.05
C LEU A 123 8.75 -1.70 11.01
N TRP A 124 9.34 -2.85 11.35
CA TRP A 124 8.77 -3.77 12.33
C TRP A 124 8.76 -3.20 13.76
N PHE A 125 9.76 -2.37 14.10
CA PHE A 125 9.88 -1.70 15.40
C PHE A 125 9.20 -0.33 15.46
N GLY A 126 8.54 0.10 14.38
CA GLY A 126 7.86 1.39 14.33
C GLY A 126 6.66 1.45 15.27
N THR A 127 6.85 2.08 16.44
CA THR A 127 5.77 2.31 17.42
C THR A 127 5.01 3.61 17.18
N SER A 128 5.60 4.55 16.42
CA SER A 128 5.00 5.84 16.06
C SER A 128 4.70 5.92 14.56
N GLU A 129 3.55 6.49 14.20
CA GLU A 129 3.12 6.72 12.82
C GLU A 129 4.16 7.53 12.03
N SER A 130 4.74 8.56 12.65
CA SER A 130 5.77 9.41 12.02
C SER A 130 7.05 8.64 11.71
N MET A 131 7.45 7.71 12.58
CA MET A 131 8.63 6.87 12.39
C MET A 131 8.41 5.87 11.25
N MET A 132 7.22 5.28 11.16
CA MET A 132 6.87 4.37 10.06
C MET A 132 6.89 5.07 8.71
N ILE A 133 6.30 6.28 8.62
CA ILE A 133 6.29 7.06 7.38
C ILE A 133 7.71 7.47 6.99
N PHE A 134 8.53 7.91 7.95
CA PHE A 134 9.92 8.25 7.68
C PHE A 134 10.72 7.05 7.14
N MET A 135 10.60 5.88 7.78
CA MET A 135 11.28 4.67 7.33
C MET A 135 10.76 4.17 5.98
N LEU A 136 9.48 4.35 5.68
CA LEU A 136 8.90 4.05 4.36
C LEU A 136 9.48 4.96 3.27
N CYS A 137 9.57 6.27 3.53
CA CYS A 137 10.17 7.22 2.60
C CYS A 137 11.65 6.89 2.35
N LEU A 138 12.38 6.57 3.43
CA LEU A 138 13.79 6.18 3.36
C LEU A 138 13.97 4.90 2.55
N TYR A 139 13.14 3.87 2.80
CA TYR A 139 13.10 2.64 2.03
C TYR A 139 12.85 2.87 0.53
N ASN A 140 11.86 3.68 0.16
CA ASN A 140 11.55 3.98 -1.24
C ASN A 140 12.68 4.75 -1.94
N GLY A 141 13.27 5.74 -1.27
CA GLY A 141 14.38 6.53 -1.80
C GLY A 141 15.66 5.71 -2.01
N LEU A 142 15.96 4.75 -1.13
CA LEU A 142 17.09 3.85 -1.32
C LEU A 142 16.84 2.77 -2.36
N SER A 143 15.62 2.22 -2.39
CA SER A 143 15.26 1.17 -3.33
C SER A 143 15.28 1.67 -4.78
N ILE A 144 14.88 2.92 -5.04
CA ILE A 144 14.99 3.49 -6.39
C ILE A 144 16.47 3.70 -6.80
N SER A 145 17.32 4.09 -5.85
CA SER A 145 18.76 4.24 -6.12
C SER A 145 19.40 2.89 -6.49
N ALA A 146 19.00 1.82 -5.81
CA ALA A 146 19.40 0.46 -6.15
C ALA A 146 18.90 0.07 -7.56
N TRP A 147 17.65 0.38 -7.88
CA TRP A 147 17.05 0.08 -9.17
C TRP A 147 17.77 0.75 -10.34
N ASN A 148 18.03 2.05 -10.23
CA ASN A 148 18.80 2.79 -11.24
C ASN A 148 20.20 2.22 -11.41
N SER A 149 20.84 1.82 -10.30
CA SER A 149 22.17 1.22 -10.34
C SER A 149 22.17 -0.13 -11.06
N LEU A 150 21.14 -0.95 -10.81
CA LEU A 150 20.95 -2.25 -11.44
C LEU A 150 20.74 -2.12 -12.95
N ASP A 151 19.91 -1.17 -13.38
CA ASP A 151 19.63 -0.94 -14.80
C ASP A 151 20.92 -0.61 -15.55
N VAL A 152 21.76 0.28 -15.00
CA VAL A 152 23.03 0.62 -15.67
C VAL A 152 24.02 -0.56 -15.64
N VAL A 153 24.18 -1.25 -14.51
CA VAL A 153 25.10 -2.40 -14.41
C VAL A 153 24.68 -3.49 -15.40
N THR A 154 23.39 -3.78 -15.51
CA THR A 154 22.85 -4.75 -16.48
C THR A 154 23.22 -4.34 -17.90
N THR A 155 23.17 -3.06 -18.19
CA THR A 155 23.51 -2.55 -19.51
C THR A 155 24.99 -2.52 -19.87
N GLU A 156 25.86 -2.44 -18.86
CA GLU A 156 27.32 -2.50 -19.04
C GLU A 156 27.85 -3.93 -19.11
N LEU A 157 27.12 -4.89 -18.54
CA LEU A 157 27.54 -6.30 -18.50
C LEU A 157 27.39 -7.02 -19.85
N TYR A 158 26.45 -6.59 -20.69
CA TYR A 158 26.12 -7.27 -21.94
C TYR A 158 26.64 -6.49 -23.18
N PRO A 159 27.22 -7.19 -24.17
CA PRO A 159 27.67 -6.57 -25.42
C PRO A 159 26.49 -6.00 -26.22
N THR A 160 26.75 -4.96 -27.01
CA THR A 160 25.74 -4.16 -27.75
C THR A 160 24.74 -5.03 -28.52
N ASP A 161 25.21 -6.09 -29.19
CA ASP A 161 24.37 -6.96 -30.02
C ASP A 161 23.35 -7.79 -29.24
N ARG A 162 23.59 -8.05 -27.94
CA ARG A 162 22.75 -8.93 -27.11
C ARG A 162 22.15 -8.24 -25.88
N ARG A 163 22.51 -6.98 -25.63
CA ARG A 163 22.03 -6.19 -24.47
C ARG A 163 20.50 -6.15 -24.38
N GLY A 164 19.80 -5.93 -25.49
CA GLY A 164 18.33 -5.87 -25.49
C GLY A 164 17.67 -7.18 -25.06
N THR A 165 18.19 -8.32 -25.54
CA THR A 165 17.64 -9.64 -25.20
C THR A 165 17.96 -10.03 -23.75
N GLY A 166 19.20 -9.76 -23.30
CA GLY A 166 19.61 -10.01 -21.92
C GLY A 166 18.84 -9.16 -20.90
N PHE A 167 18.69 -7.87 -21.17
CA PHE A 167 17.89 -6.96 -20.34
C PHE A 167 16.41 -7.37 -20.31
N GLY A 168 15.84 -7.69 -21.47
CA GLY A 168 14.45 -8.15 -21.57
C GLY A 168 14.19 -9.45 -20.78
N PHE A 169 15.08 -10.42 -20.89
CA PHE A 169 14.97 -11.68 -20.15
C PHE A 169 15.09 -11.49 -18.64
N CYS A 170 16.03 -10.66 -18.19
CA CYS A 170 16.20 -10.31 -16.77
C CYS A 170 14.94 -9.62 -16.22
N ASN A 171 14.41 -8.63 -16.97
CA ASN A 171 13.19 -7.92 -16.59
C ASN A 171 11.97 -8.85 -16.55
N ALA A 172 11.86 -9.81 -17.47
CA ALA A 172 10.79 -10.82 -17.46
C ALA A 172 10.84 -11.68 -16.18
N ILE A 173 12.04 -12.14 -15.78
CA ILE A 173 12.23 -12.87 -14.51
C ILE A 173 11.87 -11.99 -13.32
N CYS A 174 12.26 -10.71 -13.33
CA CYS A 174 11.92 -9.76 -12.27
C CYS A 174 10.40 -9.58 -12.12
N LYS A 175 9.67 -9.46 -13.25
CA LYS A 175 8.20 -9.37 -13.24
C LYS A 175 7.54 -10.66 -12.74
N LEU A 176 8.05 -11.83 -13.12
CA LEU A 176 7.58 -13.12 -12.57
C LEU A 176 7.81 -13.20 -11.05
N ALA A 177 8.99 -12.80 -10.58
CA ALA A 177 9.30 -12.73 -9.16
C ALA A 177 8.37 -11.74 -8.42
N ALA A 178 8.02 -10.61 -9.03
CA ALA A 178 7.06 -9.67 -8.45
C ALA A 178 5.64 -10.25 -8.33
N VAL A 179 5.17 -11.02 -9.32
CA VAL A 179 3.88 -11.71 -9.26
C VAL A 179 3.87 -12.76 -8.14
N LEU A 180 4.90 -13.61 -8.10
CA LEU A 180 5.05 -14.62 -7.03
C LEU A 180 5.17 -13.98 -5.65
N GLY A 181 5.94 -12.89 -5.54
CA GLY A 181 6.07 -12.10 -4.33
C GLY A 181 4.72 -11.58 -3.84
N ASN A 182 3.94 -10.92 -4.71
CA ASN A 182 2.63 -10.41 -4.33
C ASN A 182 1.66 -11.51 -3.86
N LEU A 183 1.69 -12.70 -4.48
CA LEU A 183 0.87 -13.85 -4.06
C LEU A 183 1.27 -14.35 -2.66
N ILE A 184 2.57 -14.51 -2.42
CA ILE A 184 3.10 -14.92 -1.11
C ILE A 184 2.71 -13.86 -0.06
N PHE A 185 3.01 -12.59 -0.30
CA PHE A 185 2.73 -11.50 0.64
C PHE A 185 1.24 -11.36 0.92
N GLY A 186 0.38 -11.49 -0.10
CA GLY A 186 -1.08 -11.45 0.05
C GLY A 186 -1.63 -12.56 0.95
N SER A 187 -1.09 -13.78 0.82
CA SER A 187 -1.48 -14.90 1.68
C SER A 187 -0.97 -14.78 3.13
N LEU A 188 0.21 -14.19 3.33
CA LEU A 188 0.84 -14.06 4.65
C LEU A 188 0.32 -12.86 5.46
N VAL A 189 -0.12 -11.79 4.80
CA VAL A 189 -0.63 -10.57 5.44
C VAL A 189 -1.83 -10.86 6.36
N GLY A 190 -2.64 -11.86 6.03
CA GLY A 190 -3.81 -12.25 6.80
C GLY A 190 -3.50 -12.94 8.13
N ILE A 191 -2.28 -13.47 8.30
CA ILE A 191 -1.86 -14.20 9.51
C ILE A 191 -1.09 -13.26 10.44
N THR A 192 0.03 -12.70 9.97
CA THR A 192 0.82 -11.72 10.73
C THR A 192 1.54 -10.75 9.80
N LYS A 193 1.58 -9.48 10.20
CA LYS A 193 2.27 -8.42 9.43
C LYS A 193 3.80 -8.50 9.50
N ALA A 194 4.35 -9.19 10.49
CA ALA A 194 5.79 -9.28 10.71
C ALA A 194 6.51 -10.20 9.71
N ILE A 195 5.89 -11.33 9.32
CA ILE A 195 6.54 -12.30 8.44
C ILE A 195 6.88 -11.69 7.07
N PRO A 196 5.96 -10.98 6.38
CA PRO A 196 6.28 -10.33 5.10
C PRO A 196 7.42 -9.32 5.20
N ILE A 197 7.49 -8.54 6.30
CA ILE A 197 8.52 -7.52 6.52
C ILE A 197 9.90 -8.17 6.69
N LEU A 198 10.00 -9.21 7.53
CA LEU A 198 11.25 -9.93 7.76
C LEU A 198 11.72 -10.69 6.51
N LEU A 199 10.78 -11.24 5.75
CA LEU A 199 11.09 -11.89 4.49
C LEU A 199 11.61 -10.88 3.46
N ALA A 200 10.95 -9.72 3.31
CA ALA A 200 11.44 -8.64 2.45
C ALA A 200 12.84 -8.16 2.86
N SER A 201 13.07 -7.89 4.15
CA SER A 201 14.36 -7.40 4.63
C SER A 201 15.48 -8.42 4.40
N SER A 202 15.22 -9.71 4.66
CA SER A 202 16.23 -10.77 4.45
C SER A 202 16.61 -10.94 2.99
N VAL A 203 15.64 -10.90 2.07
CA VAL A 203 15.89 -10.99 0.63
C VAL A 203 16.65 -9.76 0.12
N LEU A 204 16.33 -8.55 0.60
CA LEU A 204 17.03 -7.32 0.23
C LEU A 204 18.49 -7.32 0.71
N VAL A 205 18.72 -7.68 1.97
CA VAL A 205 20.08 -7.78 2.52
C VAL A 205 20.87 -8.88 1.84
N GLY A 206 20.26 -10.06 1.62
CA GLY A 206 20.89 -11.16 0.89
C GLY A 206 21.25 -10.79 -0.54
N GLY A 207 20.31 -10.17 -1.27
CA GLY A 207 20.53 -9.68 -2.62
C GLY A 207 21.62 -8.60 -2.69
N GLY A 208 21.61 -7.65 -1.75
CA GLY A 208 22.64 -6.62 -1.65
C GLY A 208 24.03 -7.17 -1.35
N LEU A 209 24.14 -8.16 -0.44
CA LEU A 209 25.41 -8.83 -0.13
C LEU A 209 25.96 -9.62 -1.32
N VAL A 210 25.10 -10.34 -2.04
CA VAL A 210 25.49 -11.01 -3.29
C VAL A 210 25.90 -9.99 -4.35
N GLY A 211 25.19 -8.86 -4.43
CA GLY A 211 25.51 -7.75 -5.31
C GLY A 211 26.90 -7.16 -5.05
N LEU A 212 27.31 -7.02 -3.79
CA LEU A 212 28.66 -6.57 -3.41
C LEU A 212 29.77 -7.58 -3.74
N ARG A 213 29.42 -8.85 -3.98
CA ARG A 213 30.39 -9.89 -4.37
C ARG A 213 30.62 -9.98 -5.87
N LEU A 214 29.89 -9.21 -6.67
CA LEU A 214 30.13 -9.14 -8.10
C LEU A 214 31.45 -8.40 -8.38
N PRO A 215 32.30 -8.92 -9.28
CA PRO A 215 33.57 -8.29 -9.65
C PRO A 215 33.31 -6.93 -10.33
N ASP A 216 34.14 -5.95 -9.97
CA ASP A 216 34.02 -4.56 -10.43
C ASP A 216 34.11 -4.48 -11.97
N THR A 217 33.03 -4.11 -12.65
CA THR A 217 32.98 -3.95 -14.12
C THR A 217 33.77 -2.74 -14.62
N ARG A 218 34.29 -1.91 -13.71
CA ARG A 218 34.97 -0.64 -14.01
C ARG A 218 36.24 -0.77 -14.86
N SER A 219 36.86 -1.95 -14.91
CA SER A 219 38.12 -2.18 -15.64
C SER A 219 37.96 -2.70 -17.08
N ASN A 220 36.77 -3.13 -17.49
CA ASN A 220 36.50 -3.63 -18.84
C ASN A 220 35.27 -2.94 -19.41
N VAL A 221 35.45 -1.71 -19.89
CA VAL A 221 34.50 -1.12 -20.84
C VAL A 221 34.63 -1.96 -22.11
N LEU A 222 33.81 -3.01 -22.24
CA LEU A 222 33.68 -3.76 -23.49
C LEU A 222 32.92 -2.87 -24.46
N MET A 223 33.69 -2.02 -25.15
CA MET A 223 33.25 -1.20 -26.27
C MET A 223 32.85 -2.09 -27.46
#